data_AF-A0A1S3DBV0-F1
#
_entry.id   AF-A0A1S3DBV0-F1
#
_cell.length_a   1.000
_cell.length_b   1.000
_cell.length_c   1.000
_cell.angle_alpha   90.00
_cell.angle_beta   90.00
_cell.angle_gamma   90.00
#
_symmetry.space_group_name_H-M   'P 1'
#
loop_
_entity.id
_entity.type
_entity.pdbx_description
1 polymer ?
#
loop_
_entity_poly.entity_id
_entity_poly.type
_entity_poly.pdbx_seq_one_letter_code
_entity_poly.pdbx_strand_id
1 'polypeptide(L)'
;MRLRQVLSNSKKKDEDSIEEEAALESLNLVRVGVIFLLTHGMGILLMSSVPAITQYLQGPTDKALFLAFATVSVASVVFTVVYKLLFPVDNDWSFYFIFCRVELGLATMCIGVQNFSLGLIIAAIYVLPTHFISPTQNRFHNKLLWLVFHPLCILYLILLMSSVLYFPELGVEALLSRAFQVTRTTLVYSTVDSLIYGSWVYTICTGVLLPNWLMFWIGLVLC
;
A
#
# COMPACT_ATOMS: atom_id res chain seq x y z
N MET A 1 24.24 -48.14 -22.37
CA MET A 1 24.51 -46.69 -22.57
C MET A 1 23.32 -45.81 -22.19
N ARG A 2 22.12 -46.00 -22.76
CA ARG A 2 20.92 -45.20 -22.45
C ARG A 2 20.55 -45.11 -20.96
N LEU A 3 20.62 -46.21 -20.21
CA LEU A 3 20.27 -46.24 -18.79
C LEU A 3 21.19 -45.36 -17.90
N ARG A 4 22.49 -45.27 -18.20
CA ARG A 4 23.41 -44.37 -17.47
C ARG A 4 23.14 -42.90 -17.76
N GLN A 5 22.73 -42.59 -18.98
CA GLN A 5 22.40 -41.22 -19.39
C GLN A 5 21.09 -40.73 -18.74
N VAL A 6 20.10 -41.62 -18.59
CA VAL A 6 18.85 -41.31 -17.87
C VAL A 6 19.11 -41.09 -16.38
N LEU A 7 19.93 -41.93 -15.74
CA LEU A 7 20.29 -41.78 -14.33
C LEU A 7 21.13 -40.51 -14.07
N SER A 8 22.05 -40.17 -14.98
CA SER A 8 22.82 -38.92 -14.93
C SER A 8 21.93 -37.68 -15.07
N ASN A 9 20.94 -37.71 -15.96
CA ASN A 9 20.01 -36.60 -16.13
C ASN A 9 19.03 -36.47 -14.95
N SER A 10 18.59 -37.58 -14.35
CA SER A 10 17.76 -37.56 -13.14
C SER A 10 18.53 -36.94 -11.98
N LYS A 11 19.77 -37.40 -11.74
CA LYS A 11 20.58 -36.91 -10.62
C LYS A 11 20.92 -35.42 -10.77
N LYS A 12 21.22 -34.97 -11.99
CA LYS A 12 21.46 -33.54 -12.27
C LYS A 12 20.19 -32.70 -12.05
N LYS A 13 19.02 -33.21 -12.46
CA LYS A 13 17.74 -32.53 -12.23
C LYS A 13 17.41 -32.41 -10.74
N ASP A 14 17.73 -33.46 -9.96
CA ASP A 14 17.52 -33.45 -8.52
C ASP A 14 18.48 -32.46 -7.83
N GLU A 15 19.75 -32.42 -8.22
CA GLU A 15 20.74 -31.44 -7.73
C GLU A 15 20.36 -29.98 -8.09
N ASP A 16 19.96 -29.73 -9.33
CA ASP A 16 19.50 -28.40 -9.79
C ASP A 16 18.24 -27.95 -8.99
N SER A 17 17.33 -28.87 -8.67
CA SER A 17 16.12 -28.54 -7.88
C SER A 17 16.42 -28.20 -6.42
N ILE A 18 17.41 -28.85 -5.80
CA ILE A 18 17.83 -28.58 -4.42
C ILE A 18 18.54 -27.23 -4.33
N GLU A 19 19.38 -26.88 -5.32
CA GLU A 19 20.00 -25.56 -5.39
C GLU A 19 18.98 -24.44 -5.61
N GLU A 20 17.96 -24.67 -6.46
CA GLU A 20 16.87 -23.72 -6.68
C GLU A 20 16.03 -23.51 -5.41
N GLU A 21 15.69 -24.58 -4.69
CA GLU A 21 14.94 -24.52 -3.43
C GLU A 21 15.73 -23.79 -2.32
N ALA A 22 17.02 -24.07 -2.19
CA ALA A 22 17.91 -23.35 -1.28
C ALA A 22 18.08 -21.86 -1.65
N ALA A 23 18.13 -21.53 -2.95
CA ALA A 23 18.16 -20.15 -3.41
C ALA A 23 16.84 -19.42 -3.09
N LEU A 24 15.69 -20.06 -3.27
CA LEU A 24 14.38 -19.50 -2.94
C LEU A 24 14.20 -19.28 -1.42
N GLU A 25 14.74 -20.20 -0.62
CA GLU A 25 14.77 -20.08 0.84
C GLU A 25 15.65 -18.90 1.27
N SER A 26 16.80 -18.70 0.60
CA SER A 26 17.68 -17.54 0.83
C SER A 26 17.02 -16.19 0.50
N LEU A 27 16.10 -16.17 -0.46
CA LEU A 27 15.38 -14.95 -0.89
C LEU A 27 14.22 -14.57 0.03
N ASN A 28 13.96 -15.33 1.12
CA ASN A 28 12.85 -15.11 2.04
C ASN A 28 11.48 -15.02 1.34
N LEU A 29 11.28 -15.76 0.23
CA LEU A 29 10.09 -15.65 -0.62
C LEU A 29 8.78 -15.84 0.15
N VAL A 30 8.75 -16.82 1.06
CA VAL A 30 7.57 -17.10 1.90
C VAL A 30 7.17 -15.86 2.71
N ARG A 31 8.15 -15.15 3.29
CA ARG A 31 7.89 -13.93 4.06
C ARG A 31 7.32 -12.83 3.18
N VAL A 32 7.91 -12.61 2.00
CA VAL A 32 7.42 -11.61 1.04
C VAL A 32 5.98 -11.91 0.63
N GLY A 33 5.69 -13.18 0.31
CA GLY A 33 4.35 -13.64 -0.06
C GLY A 33 3.33 -13.48 1.06
N VAL A 34 3.69 -13.80 2.32
CA VAL A 34 2.80 -13.60 3.48
C VAL A 34 2.52 -12.11 3.70
N ILE A 35 3.54 -11.24 3.63
CA ILE A 35 3.34 -9.80 3.78
C ILE A 35 2.41 -9.27 2.68
N PHE A 36 2.66 -9.64 1.42
CA PHE A 36 1.81 -9.26 0.29
C PHE A 36 0.35 -9.70 0.51
N LEU A 37 0.13 -10.95 0.89
CA LEU A 37 -1.23 -11.47 1.12
C LEU A 37 -1.94 -10.73 2.26
N LEU A 38 -1.23 -10.44 3.36
CA LEU A 38 -1.81 -9.74 4.50
C LEU A 38 -2.13 -8.27 4.19
N THR A 39 -1.26 -7.55 3.49
CA THR A 39 -1.50 -6.14 3.14
C THR A 39 -2.67 -6.00 2.16
N HIS A 40 -2.72 -6.85 1.13
CA HIS A 40 -3.84 -6.88 0.18
C HIS A 40 -5.13 -7.38 0.82
N GLY A 41 -5.05 -8.42 1.64
CA GLY A 41 -6.18 -8.93 2.42
C GLY A 41 -6.78 -7.85 3.30
N MET A 42 -5.95 -7.04 3.98
CA MET A 42 -6.43 -5.91 4.78
C MET A 42 -7.10 -4.82 3.92
N GLY A 43 -6.55 -4.52 2.74
CA GLY A 43 -7.17 -3.59 1.79
C GLY A 43 -8.55 -4.05 1.33
N ILE A 44 -8.68 -5.33 0.97
CA ILE A 44 -9.95 -5.95 0.58
C ILE A 44 -10.94 -5.97 1.75
N LEU A 45 -10.50 -6.35 2.95
CA LEU A 45 -11.34 -6.35 4.15
C LEU A 45 -11.87 -4.94 4.44
N LEU A 46 -11.01 -3.92 4.36
CA LEU A 46 -11.42 -2.53 4.55
C LEU A 46 -12.47 -2.11 3.52
N MET A 47 -12.25 -2.46 2.24
CA MET A 47 -13.20 -2.24 1.15
C MET A 47 -14.56 -2.90 1.40
N SER A 48 -14.57 -4.18 1.80
CA SER A 48 -15.80 -4.95 2.04
C SER A 48 -16.50 -4.61 3.35
N SER A 49 -15.80 -4.03 4.32
CA SER A 49 -16.34 -3.73 5.65
C SER A 49 -17.23 -2.49 5.72
N VAL A 50 -17.28 -1.67 4.66
CA VAL A 50 -18.01 -0.40 4.67
C VAL A 50 -19.49 -0.54 5.07
N PRO A 51 -20.30 -1.42 4.46
CA PRO A 51 -21.70 -1.56 4.86
C PRO A 51 -21.86 -1.97 6.33
N ALA A 52 -20.95 -2.81 6.84
CA ALA A 52 -20.96 -3.20 8.25
C ALA A 52 -20.59 -2.01 9.15
N ILE A 53 -19.54 -1.26 8.82
CA ILE A 53 -19.11 -0.08 9.58
C ILE A 53 -20.26 0.93 9.71
N THR A 54 -20.96 1.22 8.62
CA THR A 54 -22.04 2.21 8.62
C THR A 54 -23.30 1.73 9.34
N GLN A 55 -23.54 0.42 9.39
CA GLN A 55 -24.64 -0.16 10.15
C GLN A 55 -24.38 -0.19 11.66
N TYR A 56 -23.15 -0.52 12.08
CA TYR A 56 -22.82 -0.68 13.50
C TYR A 56 -22.51 0.65 14.20
N LEU A 57 -21.85 1.59 13.52
CA LEU A 57 -21.63 2.93 14.06
C LEU A 57 -22.85 3.78 13.71
N GLN A 58 -23.83 3.84 14.61
CA GLN A 58 -25.10 4.58 14.49
C GLN A 58 -24.96 6.13 14.43
N GLY A 59 -23.91 6.65 13.79
CA GLY A 59 -23.61 8.07 13.64
C GLY A 59 -23.56 8.51 12.18
N PRO A 60 -23.15 9.76 11.92
CA PRO A 60 -22.99 10.26 10.55
C PRO A 60 -21.99 9.40 9.76
N THR A 61 -22.39 8.95 8.57
CA THR A 61 -21.63 8.05 7.70
C THR A 61 -20.23 8.57 7.38
N ASP A 62 -20.09 9.88 7.17
CA ASP A 62 -18.81 10.54 6.88
C ASP A 62 -17.82 10.40 8.04
N LYS A 63 -18.30 10.56 9.27
CA LYS A 63 -17.49 10.40 10.48
C LYS A 63 -17.15 8.94 10.74
N ALA A 64 -18.13 8.03 10.61
CA ALA A 64 -17.95 6.61 10.85
C ALA A 64 -16.91 6.00 9.89
N LEU A 65 -17.06 6.27 8.59
CA LEU A 65 -16.09 5.81 7.59
C LEU A 65 -14.73 6.43 7.82
N PHE A 66 -14.63 7.75 7.93
CA PHE A 66 -13.32 8.39 8.15
C PHE A 66 -12.61 7.84 9.39
N LEU A 67 -13.33 7.66 10.50
CA LEU A 67 -12.76 7.11 11.73
C LEU A 67 -12.28 5.67 11.54
N ALA A 68 -13.05 4.82 10.87
CA ALA A 68 -12.64 3.44 10.60
C ALA A 68 -11.35 3.38 9.76
N PHE A 69 -11.33 4.14 8.66
CA PHE A 69 -10.15 4.26 7.79
C PHE A 69 -8.93 4.81 8.55
N ALA A 70 -9.11 5.91 9.29
CA ALA A 70 -8.03 6.48 10.10
C ALA A 70 -7.54 5.51 11.18
N THR A 71 -8.44 4.75 11.81
CA THR A 71 -8.08 3.76 12.84
C THR A 71 -7.25 2.63 12.25
N VAL A 72 -7.65 2.07 11.11
CA VAL A 72 -6.88 1.02 10.43
C VAL A 72 -5.52 1.55 10.00
N SER A 73 -5.45 2.76 9.44
CA SER A 73 -4.19 3.40 9.05
C SER A 73 -3.26 3.61 10.25
N VAL A 74 -3.74 4.20 11.34
CA VAL A 74 -2.94 4.42 12.55
C VAL A 74 -2.52 3.08 13.19
N ALA A 75 -3.44 2.11 13.27
CA ALA A 75 -3.15 0.79 13.81
C ALA A 75 -2.05 0.08 12.99
N SER A 76 -2.10 0.14 11.66
CA SER A 76 -1.09 -0.49 10.80
C SER A 76 0.31 0.13 10.98
N VAL A 77 0.39 1.45 11.14
CA VAL A 77 1.62 2.19 11.45
C VAL A 77 2.18 1.77 12.81
N VAL A 78 1.36 1.87 13.86
CA VAL A 78 1.74 1.55 15.24
C VAL A 78 2.16 0.10 15.35
N PHE A 79 1.38 -0.82 14.78
CA PHE A 79 1.67 -2.25 14.80
C PHE A 79 3.04 -2.57 14.20
N THR A 80 3.37 -2.00 13.05
CA THR A 80 4.68 -2.24 12.39
C THR A 80 5.85 -1.73 13.24
N VAL A 81 5.69 -0.56 13.86
CA VAL A 81 6.73 0.01 14.75
C VAL A 81 6.90 -0.84 16.01
N VAL A 82 5.80 -1.21 16.67
CA VAL A 82 5.82 -2.06 17.87
C VAL A 82 6.41 -3.44 17.53
N TYR A 83 6.06 -4.02 16.39
CA TYR A 83 6.61 -5.29 15.93
C TYR A 83 8.14 -5.23 15.80
N LYS A 84 8.69 -4.18 15.19
CA LYS A 84 10.16 -3.99 15.11
C LYS A 84 10.82 -3.95 16.48
N LEU A 85 10.21 -3.23 17.41
CA LEU A 85 10.77 -3.03 18.75
C LEU A 85 10.77 -4.34 19.55
N LEU A 86 9.78 -5.21 19.34
CA LEU A 86 9.65 -6.50 20.02
C LEU A 86 10.46 -7.62 19.35
N PHE A 87 10.57 -7.59 18.01
CA PHE A 87 11.18 -8.62 17.21
C PHE A 87 12.18 -7.99 16.23
N PRO A 88 13.42 -7.72 16.64
CA PRO A 88 14.45 -7.24 15.73
C PRO A 88 14.69 -8.29 14.64
N VAL A 89 14.63 -7.86 13.38
CA VAL A 89 14.78 -8.73 12.20
C VAL A 89 16.01 -8.28 11.43
N ASP A 90 17.11 -9.02 11.57
CA ASP A 90 18.30 -8.85 10.74
C ASP A 90 18.18 -9.77 9.52
N ASN A 91 17.73 -9.21 8.40
CA ASN A 91 17.66 -9.93 7.13
C ASN A 91 17.93 -8.99 5.95
N ASP A 92 18.40 -9.55 4.83
CA ASP A 92 18.48 -8.80 3.59
C ASP A 92 17.07 -8.55 3.02
N TRP A 93 16.66 -7.28 2.98
CA TRP A 93 15.37 -6.84 2.45
C TRP A 93 15.45 -6.45 0.96
N SER A 94 16.59 -6.64 0.28
CA SER A 94 16.78 -6.24 -1.12
C SER A 94 15.75 -6.87 -2.05
N PHE A 95 15.52 -8.18 -1.94
CA PHE A 95 14.50 -8.88 -2.74
C PHE A 95 13.08 -8.34 -2.48
N TYR A 96 12.78 -8.03 -1.21
CA TYR A 96 11.48 -7.45 -0.83
C TYR A 96 11.22 -6.09 -1.51
N PHE A 97 12.20 -5.19 -1.53
CA PHE A 97 12.05 -3.89 -2.21
C PHE A 97 11.97 -4.02 -3.72
N ILE A 98 12.66 -5.00 -4.33
CA ILE A 98 12.49 -5.32 -5.76
C ILE A 98 11.04 -5.74 -6.01
N PHE A 99 10.51 -6.66 -5.20
CA PHE A 99 9.13 -7.12 -5.31
C PHE A 99 8.12 -5.98 -5.19
N CYS A 100 8.25 -5.13 -4.17
CA CYS A 100 7.35 -3.98 -3.97
C CYS A 100 7.35 -3.02 -5.18
N ARG A 101 8.51 -2.78 -5.78
CA ARG A 101 8.63 -1.91 -6.96
C ARG A 101 8.04 -2.54 -8.21
N VAL A 102 8.22 -3.86 -8.40
CA VAL A 102 7.62 -4.60 -9.50
C VAL A 102 6.09 -4.59 -9.38
N GLU A 103 5.56 -4.83 -8.18
CA GLU A 103 4.14 -4.78 -7.91
C GLU A 103 3.55 -3.38 -8.18
N LEU A 104 4.17 -2.32 -7.66
CA LEU A 104 3.74 -0.95 -7.90
C LEU A 104 3.78 -0.59 -9.39
N GLY A 105 4.80 -1.07 -10.12
CA GLY A 105 4.91 -0.91 -11.56
C GLY A 105 3.77 -1.60 -12.32
N LEU A 106 3.47 -2.86 -11.96
CA LEU A 106 2.37 -3.62 -12.52
C LEU A 106 1.02 -2.94 -12.24
N ALA A 107 0.77 -2.53 -10.99
CA ALA A 107 -0.42 -1.80 -10.58
C ALA A 107 -0.60 -0.52 -11.40
N THR A 108 0.46 0.28 -11.53
CA THR A 108 0.43 1.54 -12.28
C THR A 108 0.19 1.32 -13.77
N MET A 109 0.77 0.26 -14.35
CA MET A 109 0.51 -0.14 -15.73
C MET A 109 -0.97 -0.51 -15.93
N CYS A 110 -1.53 -1.37 -15.08
CA CYS A 110 -2.93 -1.76 -15.14
C CYS A 110 -3.88 -0.56 -15.01
N ILE A 111 -3.59 0.35 -14.07
CA ILE A 111 -4.38 1.57 -13.89
C ILE A 111 -4.23 2.48 -15.12
N GLY A 112 -3.03 2.60 -15.69
CA GLY A 112 -2.77 3.40 -16.89
C GLY A 112 -3.49 2.90 -18.14
N VAL A 113 -3.66 1.58 -18.29
CA VAL A 113 -4.45 1.00 -19.40
C VAL A 113 -5.92 1.38 -19.28
N GLN A 114 -6.47 1.40 -18.06
CA GLN A 114 -7.88 1.72 -17.84
C GLN A 114 -8.14 3.24 -17.78
N ASN A 115 -7.19 4.03 -17.27
CA ASN A 115 -7.20 5.50 -17.30
C ASN A 115 -5.77 6.03 -17.25
N PHE A 116 -5.31 6.44 -18.44
CA PHE A 116 -3.95 6.92 -18.64
C PHE A 116 -3.60 8.09 -17.72
N SER A 117 -4.50 9.08 -17.56
CA SER A 117 -4.26 10.25 -16.73
C SER A 117 -4.09 9.88 -15.26
N LEU A 118 -4.93 8.99 -14.73
CA LEU A 118 -4.82 8.51 -13.35
C LEU A 118 -3.53 7.70 -13.16
N GLY A 119 -3.21 6.80 -14.10
CA GLY A 119 -1.97 6.02 -14.07
C GLY A 119 -0.73 6.91 -14.07
N LEU A 120 -0.70 7.96 -14.89
CA LEU A 120 0.40 8.93 -14.94
C LEU A 120 0.54 9.71 -13.62
N ILE A 121 -0.57 10.14 -13.02
CA ILE A 121 -0.57 10.82 -11.72
C ILE A 121 -0.04 9.89 -10.62
N ILE A 122 -0.50 8.63 -10.58
CA ILE A 122 -0.02 7.64 -9.61
C ILE A 122 1.47 7.34 -9.82
N ALA A 123 1.93 7.24 -11.07
CA ALA A 123 3.36 7.08 -11.36
C ALA A 123 4.18 8.24 -10.79
N ALA A 124 3.74 9.49 -11.02
CA ALA A 124 4.43 10.67 -10.51
C ALA A 124 4.44 10.72 -8.98
N ILE A 125 3.33 10.36 -8.32
CA ILE A 125 3.18 10.45 -6.87
C ILE A 125 3.85 9.28 -6.14
N TYR A 126 3.72 8.04 -6.61
CA TYR A 126 4.20 6.85 -5.90
C TYR A 126 5.50 6.28 -6.46
N VAL A 127 5.70 6.22 -7.78
CA VAL A 127 6.89 5.57 -8.34
C VAL A 127 8.14 6.41 -8.09
N LEU A 128 8.08 7.73 -8.32
CA LEU A 128 9.26 8.60 -8.17
C LEU A 128 9.83 8.58 -6.73
N PRO A 129 9.02 8.72 -5.66
CA PRO A 129 9.56 8.69 -4.31
C PRO A 129 10.17 7.34 -3.91
N THR A 130 9.68 6.23 -4.45
CA THR A 130 10.21 4.89 -4.11
C THR A 130 11.65 4.68 -4.55
N HIS A 131 12.14 5.46 -5.53
CA HIS A 131 13.53 5.40 -5.95
C HIS A 131 14.50 5.88 -4.86
N PHE A 132 14.06 6.78 -3.99
CA PHE A 132 14.85 7.30 -2.86
C PHE A 132 14.82 6.38 -1.63
N ILE A 133 14.05 5.30 -1.66
CA ILE A 133 13.99 4.29 -0.60
C ILE A 133 15.02 3.19 -0.90
N SER A 134 15.93 2.93 0.04
CA SER A 134 17.00 1.95 -0.11
C SER A 134 16.91 0.85 0.96
N PRO A 135 17.20 -0.43 0.63
CA PRO A 135 17.25 -1.53 1.59
C PRO A 135 18.40 -1.42 2.61
N THR A 136 19.31 -0.47 2.50
CA THR A 136 20.49 -0.39 3.38
C THR A 136 20.63 0.94 4.14
N GLN A 137 19.89 1.98 3.73
CA GLN A 137 20.04 3.33 4.28
C GLN A 137 18.69 4.00 4.53
N ASN A 138 17.95 3.51 5.51
CA ASN A 138 16.64 4.07 5.89
C ASN A 138 16.75 5.08 7.02
N ARG A 139 17.11 6.32 6.64
CA ARG A 139 17.11 7.47 7.55
C ARG A 139 15.69 7.83 7.97
N PHE A 140 15.53 8.34 9.20
CA PHE A 140 14.23 8.72 9.79
C PHE A 140 13.38 9.64 8.89
N HIS A 141 14.00 10.59 8.18
CA HIS A 141 13.30 11.48 7.25
C HIS A 141 12.57 10.76 6.10
N ASN A 142 13.04 9.58 5.67
CA ASN A 142 12.40 8.81 4.60
C ASN A 142 11.11 8.18 5.12
N LYS A 143 11.11 7.75 6.39
CA LYS A 143 9.93 7.22 7.09
C LYS A 143 8.88 8.31 7.23
N LEU A 144 9.27 9.49 7.70
CA LEU A 144 8.36 10.63 7.84
C LEU A 144 7.78 11.08 6.49
N LEU A 145 8.63 11.14 5.45
CA LEU A 145 8.19 11.45 4.10
C LEU A 145 7.19 10.42 3.58
N TRP A 146 7.44 9.12 3.80
CA TRP A 146 6.53 8.06 3.35
C TRP A 146 5.17 8.11 4.05
N LEU A 147 5.09 8.57 5.31
CA LEU A 147 3.80 8.82 5.98
C LEU A 147 2.95 9.85 5.23
N VAL A 148 3.56 10.87 4.62
CA VAL A 148 2.84 11.87 3.82
C VAL A 148 2.24 11.25 2.55
N PHE A 149 2.89 10.21 2.01
CA PHE A 149 2.40 9.46 0.86
C PHE A 149 1.32 8.42 1.20
N HIS A 150 0.84 8.37 2.44
CA HIS A 150 -0.30 7.53 2.79
C HIS A 150 -1.54 7.96 1.97
N PRO A 151 -2.36 7.04 1.42
CA PRO A 151 -3.51 7.40 0.57
C PRO A 151 -4.47 8.43 1.17
N LEU A 152 -4.78 8.34 2.48
CA LEU A 152 -5.62 9.33 3.18
C LEU A 152 -4.93 10.71 3.28
N CYS A 153 -3.61 10.75 3.45
CA CYS A 153 -2.86 12.00 3.51
C CYS A 153 -2.82 12.67 2.13
N ILE A 154 -2.58 11.91 1.07
CA ILE A 154 -2.64 12.41 -0.31
C ILE A 154 -4.05 12.94 -0.62
N LEU A 155 -5.11 12.21 -0.26
CA LEU A 155 -6.49 12.68 -0.45
C LEU A 155 -6.72 14.01 0.27
N TYR A 156 -6.32 14.11 1.54
CA TYR A 156 -6.43 15.34 2.31
C TYR A 156 -5.66 16.49 1.67
N LEU A 157 -4.42 16.26 1.23
CA LEU A 157 -3.58 17.28 0.58
C LEU A 157 -4.18 17.77 -0.73
N ILE A 158 -4.72 16.88 -1.56
CA ILE A 158 -5.42 17.25 -2.80
C ILE A 158 -6.62 18.15 -2.48
N LEU A 159 -7.42 17.78 -1.47
CA LEU A 159 -8.62 18.54 -1.09
C LEU A 159 -8.27 19.85 -0.36
N LEU A 160 -7.14 19.89 0.34
CA LEU A 160 -6.59 21.12 0.91
C LEU A 160 -6.15 22.08 -0.20
N MET A 161 -5.38 21.60 -1.19
CA MET A 161 -4.97 22.41 -2.34
C MET A 161 -6.19 22.94 -3.11
N SER A 162 -7.19 22.09 -3.33
CA SER A 162 -8.47 22.51 -3.92
C SER A 162 -9.15 23.60 -3.08
N SER A 163 -9.20 23.43 -1.75
CA SER A 163 -9.80 24.43 -0.85
C SER A 163 -9.07 25.78 -0.89
N VAL A 164 -7.74 25.79 -0.98
CA VAL A 164 -6.93 27.00 -1.12
C VAL A 164 -7.22 27.72 -2.44
N LEU A 165 -7.36 26.97 -3.54
CA LEU A 165 -7.62 27.54 -4.86
C LEU A 165 -9.04 28.10 -5.00
N TYR A 166 -10.04 27.42 -4.44
CA TYR A 166 -11.44 27.82 -4.56
C TYR A 166 -11.90 28.84 -3.50
N PHE A 167 -11.24 28.91 -2.35
CA PHE A 167 -11.62 29.79 -1.24
C PHE A 167 -10.40 30.57 -0.70
N PRO A 168 -9.69 31.34 -1.55
CA PRO A 168 -8.50 32.08 -1.13
C PRO A 168 -8.76 33.14 -0.06
N GLU A 169 -10.02 33.55 0.13
CA GLU A 169 -10.45 34.50 1.15
C GLU A 169 -10.50 33.93 2.58
N LEU A 170 -10.46 32.61 2.73
CA LEU A 170 -10.51 31.96 4.03
C LEU A 170 -9.15 31.98 4.74
N GLY A 171 -9.17 32.21 6.05
CA GLY A 171 -7.98 32.03 6.89
C GLY A 171 -7.50 30.57 6.93
N VAL A 172 -6.23 30.37 7.30
CA VAL A 172 -5.58 29.03 7.32
C VAL A 172 -6.36 28.00 8.14
N GLU A 173 -6.83 28.37 9.33
CA GLU A 173 -7.63 27.47 10.18
C GLU A 173 -8.94 27.04 9.51
N ALA A 174 -9.64 27.99 8.88
CA ALA A 174 -10.87 27.71 8.16
C ALA A 174 -10.63 26.83 6.94
N LEU A 175 -9.51 27.02 6.23
CA LEU A 175 -9.09 26.17 5.11
C LEU A 175 -8.80 24.73 5.56
N LEU A 176 -8.07 24.54 6.66
CA LEU A 176 -7.77 23.21 7.20
C LEU A 176 -9.06 22.50 7.66
N SER A 177 -9.92 23.19 8.39
CA SER A 177 -11.22 22.65 8.83
C SER A 177 -12.10 22.26 7.64
N ARG A 178 -12.15 23.12 6.61
CA ARG A 178 -12.88 22.84 5.37
C ARG A 178 -12.32 21.63 4.64
N ALA A 179 -11.01 21.57 4.43
CA ALA A 179 -10.35 20.46 3.75
C ALA A 179 -10.62 19.14 4.47
N PHE A 180 -10.59 19.15 5.81
CA PHE A 180 -10.92 17.98 6.62
C PHE A 180 -12.37 17.54 6.45
N GLN A 181 -13.33 18.48 6.50
CA GLN A 181 -14.74 18.20 6.27
C GLN A 181 -14.98 17.60 4.88
N VAL A 182 -14.41 18.22 3.84
CA VAL A 182 -14.53 17.76 2.45
C VAL A 182 -13.89 16.38 2.30
N THR A 183 -12.75 16.10 2.95
CA THR A 183 -12.11 14.77 2.92
C THR A 183 -13.04 13.68 3.42
N ARG A 184 -13.74 13.90 4.54
CA ARG A 184 -14.72 12.93 5.07
C ARG A 184 -15.90 12.70 4.14
N THR A 185 -16.37 13.76 3.48
CA THR A 185 -17.49 13.67 2.54
C THR A 185 -17.06 12.98 1.23
N THR A 186 -15.88 13.32 0.69
CA THR A 186 -15.33 12.72 -0.54
C THR A 186 -15.03 11.23 -0.35
N LEU A 187 -14.35 10.87 0.73
CA LEU A 187 -14.81 9.82 1.65
C LEU A 187 -15.94 8.88 1.21
N VAL A 188 -17.11 9.25 1.74
CA VAL A 188 -18.42 8.63 1.50
C VAL A 188 -18.75 8.59 0.02
N TYR A 189 -18.61 9.69 -0.71
CA TYR A 189 -19.00 9.75 -2.13
C TYR A 189 -18.22 8.75 -2.98
N SER A 190 -16.90 8.66 -2.81
CA SER A 190 -16.07 7.69 -3.52
C SER A 190 -16.47 6.24 -3.22
N THR A 191 -16.88 5.97 -1.98
CA THR A 191 -17.35 4.66 -1.55
C THR A 191 -18.71 4.34 -2.17
N VAL A 192 -19.67 5.28 -2.09
CA VAL A 192 -21.01 5.13 -2.66
C VAL A 192 -20.91 4.97 -4.18
N ASP A 193 -20.05 5.73 -4.84
CA ASP A 193 -19.81 5.62 -6.27
C ASP A 193 -19.25 4.24 -6.63
N SER A 194 -18.40 3.68 -5.78
CA SER A 194 -17.88 2.32 -5.97
C SER A 194 -18.97 1.27 -5.82
N LEU A 195 -19.79 1.37 -4.78
CA LEU A 195 -20.84 0.38 -4.46
C LEU A 195 -22.02 0.42 -5.43
N ILE A 196 -22.44 1.61 -5.86
CA ILE A 196 -23.63 1.81 -6.70
C ILE A 196 -23.26 1.80 -8.19
N TYR A 197 -22.21 2.54 -8.56
CA TYR A 197 -21.85 2.74 -9.96
C TYR A 197 -20.67 1.88 -10.42
N GLY A 198 -20.08 1.07 -9.54
CA GLY A 198 -18.89 0.30 -9.86
C GLY A 198 -17.66 1.18 -10.11
N SER A 199 -17.61 2.39 -9.52
CA SER A 199 -16.43 3.24 -9.62
C SER A 199 -15.23 2.57 -8.97
N TRP A 200 -14.23 2.33 -9.80
CA TRP A 200 -12.96 1.71 -9.49
C TRP A 200 -11.98 2.57 -8.67
N VAL A 201 -12.19 3.90 -8.52
CA VAL A 201 -11.21 4.77 -7.83
C VAL A 201 -11.04 4.36 -6.37
N TYR A 202 -12.15 4.12 -5.67
CA TYR A 202 -12.12 3.66 -4.29
C TYR A 202 -11.45 2.28 -4.15
N THR A 203 -11.75 1.36 -5.08
CA THR A 203 -11.12 0.03 -5.16
C THR A 203 -9.62 0.12 -5.39
N ILE A 204 -9.15 1.01 -6.27
CA ILE A 204 -7.72 1.26 -6.49
C ILE A 204 -7.07 1.79 -5.21
N CYS A 205 -7.69 2.78 -4.57
CA CYS A 205 -7.12 3.38 -3.35
C CYS A 205 -6.98 2.35 -2.22
N THR A 206 -8.00 1.52 -2.00
CA THR A 206 -8.07 0.58 -0.87
C THR A 206 -7.42 -0.77 -1.16
N GLY A 207 -7.58 -1.30 -2.36
CA GLY A 207 -7.09 -2.62 -2.77
C GLY A 207 -5.74 -2.61 -3.48
N VAL A 208 -5.20 -1.43 -3.85
CA VAL A 208 -3.91 -1.35 -4.57
C VAL A 208 -2.97 -0.37 -3.89
N LEU A 209 -3.35 0.91 -3.79
CA LEU A 209 -2.45 1.95 -3.27
C LEU A 209 -2.15 1.77 -1.78
N LEU A 210 -3.16 1.47 -0.96
CA LEU A 210 -2.97 1.23 0.47
C LEU A 210 -2.09 -0.02 0.73
N PRO A 211 -2.34 -1.20 0.13
CA PRO A 211 -1.46 -2.37 0.25
C PRO A 211 -0.02 -2.09 -0.16
N ASN A 212 0.19 -1.43 -1.31
CA ASN A 212 1.52 -1.07 -1.79
C ASN A 212 2.21 -0.11 -0.81
N TRP A 213 1.50 0.91 -0.33
CA TRP A 213 2.02 1.84 0.66
C TRP A 213 2.45 1.13 1.94
N LEU A 214 1.64 0.18 2.43
CA LEU A 214 1.92 -0.62 3.62
C LEU A 214 3.15 -1.50 3.43
N MET A 215 3.33 -2.09 2.25
CA MET A 215 4.51 -2.91 1.98
C MET A 215 5.79 -2.06 2.05
N PHE A 216 5.81 -0.91 1.39
CA PHE A 216 6.95 0.01 1.53
C PHE A 216 7.13 0.50 2.98
N TRP A 217 6.05 0.74 3.73
CA TRP A 217 6.13 1.11 5.15
C TRP A 217 6.74 0.00 5.99
N ILE A 218 6.32 -1.25 5.80
CA ILE A 218 6.88 -2.42 6.49
C ILE A 218 8.37 -2.56 6.17
N GLY A 219 8.75 -2.49 4.90
CA GLY A 219 10.15 -2.53 4.49
C GLY A 219 10.97 -1.40 5.10
N LEU A 220 10.47 -0.17 5.06
CA LEU A 220 11.13 1.02 5.63
C LEU A 220 11.30 0.94 7.15
N VAL A 221 10.30 0.41 7.85
CA VAL A 221 10.34 0.29 9.30
C VAL A 221 11.26 -0.84 9.67
N LEU A 222 11.06 -2.06 9.16
CA LEU A 222 11.73 -3.28 9.60
C LEU A 222 13.20 -3.38 9.16
N CYS A 223 13.57 -2.80 8.02
CA CYS A 223 14.96 -2.55 7.67
C CYS A 223 15.60 -1.49 8.59
#